data_AF-A0A968R6X3-F1
#
_entry.id   AF-A0A968R6X3-F1
#
_cell.length_a   1.000
_cell.length_b   1.000
_cell.length_c   1.000
_cell.angle_alpha   90.00
_cell.angle_beta   90.00
_cell.angle_gamma   90.00
#
_symmetry.space_group_name_H-M   'P 1'
#
loop_
_entity.id
_entity.type
_entity.pdbx_description
1 polymer ?
#
loop_
_entity_poly.entity_id
_entity_poly.type
_entity_poly.pdbx_seq_one_letter_code
_entity_poly.pdbx_strand_id
1 'polypeptide(L)'
;MYSIDRRCCRAIKAAYPKAKEAVLNSYINDSICGTWEKLADAVFVGGAQKLSKLGGQAIGTEKANWAKNIPPFMDADRNFSPSFCYFRDKLRHLSGQ
;
A
#
# COMPACT_ATOMS: atom_id res chain seq x y z
N MET A 1 16.91 9.26 -15.06
CA MET A 1 16.22 7.97 -15.25
C MET A 1 15.69 7.53 -13.89
N TYR A 2 14.59 8.13 -13.44
CA TYR A 2 14.01 7.86 -12.13
C TYR A 2 13.37 6.47 -12.17
N SER A 3 14.05 5.49 -11.57
CA SER A 3 13.51 4.17 -11.34
C SER A 3 12.38 4.30 -10.32
N ILE A 4 11.14 4.46 -10.80
CA ILE A 4 9.91 4.33 -10.00
C ILE A 4 10.06 3.04 -9.20
N ASP A 5 10.10 3.14 -7.86
CA ASP A 5 10.50 2.04 -7.01
C ASP A 5 9.46 0.91 -7.04
N ARG A 6 9.81 -0.17 -7.75
CA ARG A 6 8.91 -1.24 -8.19
C ARG A 6 8.51 -2.22 -7.08
N ARG A 7 8.86 -1.98 -5.80
CA ARG A 7 8.98 -3.06 -4.82
C ARG A 7 7.94 -3.05 -3.70
N CYS A 8 7.42 -1.90 -3.28
CA CYS A 8 6.28 -1.84 -2.34
C CYS A 8 5.03 -2.53 -2.91
N CYS A 9 4.85 -2.46 -4.24
CA CYS A 9 3.74 -3.10 -4.96
C CYS A 9 3.79 -4.63 -4.96
N ARG A 10 4.93 -5.25 -4.62
CA ARG A 10 5.06 -6.72 -4.58
C ARG A 10 4.26 -7.36 -3.45
N ALA A 11 4.25 -6.72 -2.27
CA ALA A 11 3.45 -7.19 -1.14
C ALA A 11 1.95 -7.17 -1.47
N ILE A 12 1.50 -6.10 -2.16
CA ILE A 12 0.11 -5.97 -2.62
C ILE A 12 -0.23 -7.07 -3.63
N LYS A 13 0.67 -7.35 -4.59
CA LYS A 13 0.45 -8.39 -5.59
C LYS A 13 0.47 -9.80 -5.00
N ALA A 14 1.29 -10.04 -3.98
CA ALA A 14 1.30 -11.30 -3.24
C ALA A 14 0.00 -11.51 -2.44
N ALA A 15 -0.49 -10.47 -1.76
CA ALA A 15 -1.75 -10.51 -1.02
C ALA A 15 -2.99 -10.57 -1.94
N TYR A 16 -2.92 -9.88 -3.08
CA TYR A 16 -4.00 -9.77 -4.07
C TYR A 16 -3.45 -10.06 -5.48
N PRO A 17 -3.37 -11.33 -5.90
CA PRO A 17 -2.81 -11.72 -7.20
C PRO A 17 -3.52 -11.08 -8.41
N LYS A 18 -4.81 -10.79 -8.26
CA LYS A 18 -5.65 -10.12 -9.27
C LYS A 18 -5.50 -8.58 -9.26
N ALA A 19 -4.63 -8.03 -8.42
CA ALA A 19 -4.42 -6.59 -8.36
C ALA A 19 -3.96 -6.03 -9.71
N LYS A 20 -4.53 -4.89 -10.10
CA LYS A 20 -4.23 -4.22 -11.37
C LYS A 20 -2.84 -3.60 -11.33
N GLU A 21 -1.90 -4.19 -12.05
CA GLU A 21 -0.50 -3.74 -12.08
C GLU A 21 -0.35 -2.33 -12.60
N ALA A 22 -1.15 -1.92 -13.60
CA ALA A 22 -1.10 -0.56 -14.13
C ALA A 22 -1.35 0.51 -13.05
N VAL A 23 -2.29 0.24 -12.13
CA VAL A 23 -2.59 1.17 -11.01
C VAL A 23 -1.45 1.17 -10.00
N LEU A 24 -0.92 0.00 -9.66
CA LEU A 24 0.22 -0.12 -8.75
C LEU A 24 1.50 0.55 -9.31
N ASN A 25 1.72 0.47 -10.61
CA ASN A 25 2.85 1.10 -11.29
C ASN A 25 2.74 2.64 -11.31
N SER A 26 1.52 3.17 -11.18
CA SER A 26 1.26 4.62 -11.07
C SER A 26 1.39 5.15 -9.64
N TYR A 27 1.67 4.27 -8.66
CA TYR A 27 1.82 4.66 -7.27
C TYR A 27 3.19 5.31 -7.05
N ILE A 28 3.17 6.47 -6.39
CA ILE A 28 4.36 7.20 -5.97
C ILE A 28 4.36 7.16 -4.44
N ASN A 29 5.43 6.62 -3.86
CA ASN A 29 5.60 6.62 -2.41
C ASN A 29 5.50 8.06 -1.86
N ASP A 30 4.93 8.21 -0.67
CA ASP A 30 4.78 9.48 0.05
C ASP A 30 3.92 10.54 -0.67
N SER A 31 3.04 10.13 -1.58
CA SER A 31 2.04 11.03 -2.17
C SER A 31 1.04 11.53 -1.12
N ILE A 32 0.75 12.84 -1.13
CA ILE A 32 -0.05 13.54 -0.11
C ILE A 32 -1.54 13.11 -0.12
N CYS A 33 -2.09 12.68 -1.26
CA CYS A 33 -3.50 12.35 -1.39
C CYS A 33 -3.75 11.18 -2.36
N GLY A 34 -4.92 10.53 -2.25
CA GLY A 34 -5.34 9.49 -3.20
C GLY A 34 -4.78 8.09 -2.93
N THR A 35 -4.10 7.87 -1.80
CA THR A 35 -3.39 6.61 -1.53
C THR A 35 -4.32 5.42 -1.32
N TRP A 36 -5.43 5.60 -0.58
CA TRP A 36 -6.37 4.50 -0.36
C TRP A 36 -7.26 4.28 -1.58
N GLU A 37 -7.53 5.33 -2.36
CA GLU A 37 -8.26 5.27 -3.61
C GLU A 37 -7.48 4.49 -4.67
N LYS A 38 -6.17 4.77 -4.82
CA LYS A 38 -5.29 4.00 -5.71
C LYS A 38 -5.20 2.53 -5.29
N LEU A 39 -5.14 2.25 -3.98
CA LEU A 39 -5.16 0.87 -3.50
C LEU A 39 -6.49 0.20 -3.83
N ALA A 40 -7.63 0.86 -3.59
CA ALA A 40 -8.95 0.36 -3.94
C ALA A 40 -9.07 0.10 -5.45
N ASP A 41 -8.60 1.01 -6.31
CA ASP A 41 -8.61 0.84 -7.76
C ASP A 41 -7.79 -0.35 -8.23
N ALA A 42 -6.73 -0.69 -7.49
CA ALA A 42 -5.89 -1.85 -7.74
C ALA A 42 -6.53 -3.16 -7.28
N VAL A 43 -7.12 -3.23 -6.08
CA VAL A 43 -7.51 -4.50 -5.43
C VAL A 43 -9.02 -4.74 -5.33
N PHE A 44 -9.84 -3.69 -5.29
CA PHE A 44 -11.28 -3.79 -5.11
C PHE A 44 -12.01 -3.82 -6.44
N VAL A 45 -12.98 -4.73 -6.59
CA VAL A 45 -13.78 -4.85 -7.82
C VAL A 45 -14.67 -3.61 -7.95
N GLY A 46 -14.43 -2.81 -8.99
CA GLY A 46 -15.10 -1.53 -9.20
C GLY A 46 -14.39 -0.32 -8.57
N GLY A 47 -13.24 -0.54 -7.94
CA GLY A 47 -12.33 0.52 -7.50
C GLY A 47 -12.87 1.43 -6.39
N ALA A 48 -12.18 2.54 -6.19
CA ALA A 48 -12.51 3.55 -5.19
C ALA A 48 -13.93 4.10 -5.39
N GLN A 49 -14.34 4.32 -6.64
CA GLN A 49 -15.67 4.85 -6.96
C GLN A 49 -16.80 3.95 -6.46
N LYS A 50 -16.68 2.63 -6.65
CA LYS A 50 -17.70 1.69 -6.17
C LYS A 50 -17.64 1.55 -4.65
N LEU A 51 -16.43 1.50 -4.09
CA LEU A 51 -16.25 1.38 -2.64
C LEU A 51 -16.79 2.61 -1.89
N SER A 52 -16.57 3.83 -2.41
CA SER A 52 -17.11 5.06 -1.83
C SER A 52 -18.63 5.09 -1.79
N LYS A 53 -19.29 4.51 -2.80
CA LYS A 53 -20.75 4.40 -2.84
C LYS A 53 -21.33 3.45 -1.78
N LEU A 54 -20.52 2.51 -1.25
CA LEU A 54 -20.91 1.61 -0.17
C LEU A 54 -20.82 2.27 1.22
N GLY A 55 -20.25 3.49 1.30
CA GLY A 55 -20.18 4.27 2.52
C GLY A 55 -18.92 4.04 3.37
N GLY A 56 -18.77 4.88 4.40
CA GLY A 56 -17.56 4.93 5.23
C GLY A 56 -17.24 3.63 5.97
N GLN A 57 -18.26 2.88 6.39
CA GLN A 57 -18.07 1.60 7.08
C GLN A 57 -17.41 0.55 6.16
N ALA A 58 -17.87 0.45 4.91
CA ALA A 58 -17.29 -0.47 3.93
C ALA A 58 -15.83 -0.10 3.61
N ILE A 59 -15.54 1.19 3.45
CA ILE A 59 -14.16 1.69 3.30
C ILE A 59 -13.31 1.27 4.50
N GLY A 60 -13.82 1.44 5.73
CA GLY A 60 -13.13 1.07 6.95
C GLY A 60 -12.83 -0.43 7.03
N THR A 61 -13.81 -1.28 6.71
CA THR A 61 -13.63 -2.74 6.65
C THR A 61 -12.56 -3.14 5.64
N GLU A 62 -12.59 -2.57 4.44
CA GLU A 62 -11.58 -2.85 3.42
C GLU A 62 -10.19 -2.40 3.85
N LYS A 63 -10.06 -1.21 4.44
CA LYS A 63 -8.79 -0.73 5.01
C LYS A 63 -8.24 -1.68 6.08
N ALA A 64 -9.09 -2.20 6.96
CA ALA A 64 -8.69 -3.18 7.96
C ALA A 64 -8.23 -4.50 7.32
N ASN A 65 -8.94 -4.98 6.29
CA ASN A 65 -8.55 -6.17 5.53
C ASN A 65 -7.18 -5.97 4.85
N TRP A 66 -6.94 -4.83 4.22
CA TRP A 66 -5.67 -4.52 3.58
C TRP A 66 -4.52 -4.45 4.60
N ALA A 67 -4.74 -3.80 5.74
CA ALA A 67 -3.78 -3.72 6.84
C ALA A 67 -3.45 -5.09 7.46
N LYS A 68 -4.37 -6.05 7.39
CA LYS A 68 -4.11 -7.42 7.86
C LYS A 68 -3.37 -8.28 6.82
N ASN A 69 -3.74 -8.15 5.55
CA ASN A 69 -3.33 -9.09 4.52
C ASN A 69 -2.03 -8.70 3.79
N ILE A 70 -1.71 -7.40 3.69
CA ILE A 70 -0.52 -6.93 2.95
C ILE A 70 0.77 -7.07 3.79
N PRO A 71 0.83 -6.66 5.08
CA PRO A 71 2.09 -6.65 5.82
C PRO A 71 2.83 -7.99 5.94
N PRO A 72 2.18 -9.16 6.03
CA PRO A 72 2.88 -10.44 6.05
C PRO A 72 3.77 -10.72 4.83
N PHE A 73 3.49 -10.08 3.69
CA PHE A 73 4.28 -10.19 2.46
C PHE A 73 5.23 -9.00 2.25
N MET A 74 5.25 -8.04 3.19
CA MET A 74 6.09 -6.86 3.10
C MET A 74 7.48 -7.15 3.65
N ASP A 75 8.49 -6.96 2.83
CA ASP A 75 9.88 -6.93 3.27
C ASP A 75 10.20 -5.51 3.76
N ALA A 76 10.33 -5.35 5.09
CA ALA A 76 10.55 -4.06 5.73
C ALA A 76 11.92 -3.44 5.37
N ASP A 77 12.91 -4.25 4.98
CA ASP A 77 14.23 -3.77 4.54
C ASP A 77 14.24 -3.32 3.08
N ARG A 78 13.26 -3.78 2.31
CA ARG A 78 13.10 -3.44 0.88
C ARG A 78 11.93 -2.51 0.59
N ASN A 79 11.43 -1.81 1.60
CA ASN A 79 10.54 -0.66 1.42
C ASN A 79 11.37 0.59 1.13
N PHE A 80 10.98 1.36 0.12
CA PHE A 80 11.71 2.54 -0.35
C PHE A 80 10.97 3.85 -0.12
N SER A 81 9.84 3.83 0.61
CA SER A 81 9.22 5.06 1.09
C SER A 81 10.19 5.75 2.07
N PRO A 82 10.66 6.98 1.78
CA PRO A 82 11.52 7.73 2.70
C PRO A 82 10.93 7.85 4.10
N SER A 83 9.63 8.16 4.20
CA SER A 83 8.93 8.29 5.48
C SER A 83 8.89 6.96 6.26
N PHE A 84 8.62 5.85 5.58
CA PHE A 84 8.65 4.52 6.20
C PHE A 84 10.05 4.13 6.67
N CYS A 85 11.08 4.33 5.84
CA CYS A 85 12.47 4.05 6.20
C CYS A 85 12.88 4.83 7.45
N TYR A 86 12.57 6.13 7.49
CA TYR A 86 12.85 6.96 8.66
C TYR A 86 12.16 6.40 9.92
N PHE A 87 10.88 6.06 9.83
CA PHE A 87 10.13 5.49 10.96
C PHE A 87 10.74 4.17 11.44
N ARG A 88 10.99 3.23 10.51
CA ARG A 88 11.61 1.93 10.79
C ARG A 88 12.98 2.09 11.47
N ASP A 89 13.83 2.97 10.94
CA ASP A 89 15.19 3.17 11.44
C ASP A 89 15.17 3.81 12.84
N LYS A 90 14.23 4.72 13.11
CA LYS A 90 14.02 5.25 14.46
C LYS A 90 13.52 4.21 15.45
N LEU A 91 12.60 3.33 15.05
CA LEU A 91 12.16 2.24 15.91
C LEU A 91 13.31 1.27 16.23
N ARG A 92 14.10 0.88 15.23
CA ARG A 92 15.26 0.00 15.42
C ARG A 92 16.27 0.58 16.39
N HIS A 93 16.60 1.86 16.21
CA HIS A 93 17.48 2.60 17.10
C HIS A 93 16.98 2.60 18.55
N LEU A 94 15.67 2.80 18.77
CA LEU A 94 15.07 2.76 20.11
C LEU A 94 15.05 1.34 20.70
N SER A 95 14.96 0.30 19.87
CA SER A 95 14.98 -1.10 20.32
C SER A 95 16.38 -1.69 20.51
N GLY A 96 17.44 -0.92 20.22
CA GLY A 96 18.83 -1.40 20.30
C GLY A 96 19.19 -2.43 19.21
N GLN A 97 18.46 -2.44 18.10
CA GLN A 97 18.72 -3.25 16.91
C GLN A 97 19.49 -2.45 15.84
#